data_AF-A0A1L0CIA6-F1
#
_entry.id   AF-A0A1L0CIA6-F1
#
_cell.length_a   1.000
_cell.length_b   1.000
_cell.length_c   1.000
_cell.angle_alpha   90.00
_cell.angle_beta   90.00
_cell.angle_gamma   90.00
#
_symmetry.space_group_name_H-M   'P 1'
#
loop_
_entity.id
_entity.type
_entity.pdbx_description
1 polymer ?
#
loop_
_entity_poly.entity_id
_entity_poly.type
_entity_poly.pdbx_seq_one_letter_code
_entity_poly.pdbx_strand_id
1 'polypeptide(L)'
;MLRISNSIKYNKFYTSKFHTSTVRLSNRWKDLDLEKKQQFVRSFVSLYKEKHPCSKSNVMYKELSEGMEEHGDTPYVFGILYNELLDVANGKSNSNQKGEGPMGDVDFLKLVAK
;
A
#
# COMPACT_ATOMS: atom_id res chain seq x y z
N MET A 1 34.82 58.92 18.58
CA MET A 1 34.72 57.45 18.45
C MET A 1 33.24 57.09 18.29
N LEU A 2 32.78 56.84 17.07
CA LEU A 2 31.39 56.49 16.76
C LEU A 2 31.21 54.98 16.92
N ARG A 3 30.24 54.54 17.73
CA ARG A 3 29.79 53.14 17.78
C ARG A 3 28.40 53.04 17.15
N ILE A 4 28.37 52.54 15.92
CA ILE A 4 27.16 52.06 15.24
C ILE A 4 27.10 50.55 15.49
N SER A 5 25.91 50.02 15.82
CA SER A 5 25.34 48.76 15.29
C SER A 5 24.14 48.34 16.16
N ASN A 6 22.92 48.53 15.69
CA ASN A 6 22.13 47.66 14.79
C ASN A 6 21.33 46.60 15.57
N SER A 7 20.07 46.93 15.83
CA SER A 7 19.03 46.02 16.32
C SER A 7 18.60 45.07 15.21
N ILE A 8 18.93 43.78 15.33
CA ILE A 8 18.47 42.72 14.43
C ILE A 8 17.02 42.36 14.81
N LYS A 9 16.06 42.74 13.97
CA LYS A 9 14.66 42.28 14.07
C LYS A 9 14.57 40.89 13.44
N TYR A 10 14.28 39.88 14.25
CA TYR A 10 14.03 38.52 13.76
C TYR A 10 12.70 38.46 13.02
N ASN A 11 12.74 38.10 11.74
CA ASN A 11 11.57 37.83 10.92
C ASN A 11 10.94 36.51 11.36
N LYS A 12 9.69 36.57 11.84
CA LYS A 12 8.92 35.40 12.27
C LYS A 12 8.48 34.64 11.02
N PHE A 13 9.21 33.59 10.67
CA PHE A 13 8.84 32.69 9.58
C PHE A 13 7.48 32.04 9.89
N TYR A 14 6.46 32.39 9.11
CA TYR A 14 5.17 31.71 9.13
C TYR A 14 5.35 30.34 8.49
N THR A 15 5.29 29.29 9.30
CA THR A 15 5.25 27.91 8.80
C THR A 15 3.89 27.67 8.17
N SER A 16 3.85 27.63 6.84
CA SER A 16 2.70 27.12 6.09
C SER A 16 2.47 25.67 6.50
N LYS A 17 1.38 25.41 7.22
CA LYS A 17 0.92 24.05 7.52
C LYS A 17 0.25 23.50 6.26
N PHE A 18 1.01 22.77 5.46
CA PHE A 18 0.43 21.99 4.37
C PHE A 18 -0.49 20.93 4.97
N HIS A 19 -1.79 21.05 4.72
CA HIS A 19 -2.75 20.00 5.01
C HIS A 19 -2.50 18.85 4.04
N THR A 20 -1.77 17.84 4.48
CA THR A 20 -1.74 16.55 3.78
C THR A 20 -3.05 15.85 4.11
N SER A 21 -4.00 15.87 3.17
CA SER A 21 -5.14 14.97 3.21
C SER A 21 -4.60 13.55 3.08
N THR A 22 -4.38 12.86 4.21
CA THR A 22 -4.14 11.43 4.20
C THR A 22 -5.37 10.77 3.61
N VAL A 23 -5.28 10.34 2.35
CA VAL A 23 -6.27 9.48 1.71
C VAL A 23 -6.35 8.22 2.56
N ARG A 24 -7.41 8.09 3.36
CA ARG A 24 -7.68 6.87 4.12
C ARG A 24 -8.22 5.86 3.12
N LEU A 25 -7.40 4.87 2.82
CA LEU A 25 -7.80 3.70 2.06
C LEU A 25 -8.82 2.94 2.91
N SER A 26 -10.10 3.04 2.53
CA SER A 26 -11.21 2.60 3.38
C SER A 26 -11.88 1.31 2.93
N ASN A 27 -11.87 1.03 1.62
CA ASN A 27 -12.65 -0.07 1.07
C ASN A 27 -11.97 -1.39 1.42
N ARG A 28 -12.66 -2.24 2.18
CA ARG A 28 -12.18 -3.59 2.49
C ARG A 28 -12.47 -4.49 1.30
N TRP A 29 -11.84 -5.66 1.25
CA TRP A 29 -12.05 -6.65 0.18
C TRP A 29 -13.53 -6.89 -0.15
N LYS A 30 -14.37 -7.05 0.88
CA LYS A 30 -15.80 -7.31 0.72
C LYS A 30 -16.56 -6.20 -0.02
N ASP A 31 -16.06 -4.96 0.04
CA ASP A 31 -16.70 -3.77 -0.52
C ASP A 31 -16.22 -3.49 -1.96
N LEU A 32 -15.24 -4.24 -2.45
CA LEU A 32 -14.76 -4.15 -3.82
C LEU A 32 -15.71 -4.89 -4.79
N ASP A 33 -15.94 -4.28 -5.94
CA ASP A 33 -16.50 -4.96 -7.11
C ASP A 33 -15.58 -6.09 -7.59
N LEU A 34 -16.16 -7.01 -8.37
CA LEU A 34 -15.45 -8.19 -8.86
C LEU A 34 -14.23 -7.80 -9.72
N GLU A 35 -14.38 -6.79 -10.56
CA GLU A 35 -13.32 -6.32 -11.47
C GLU A 35 -12.08 -5.83 -10.69
N LYS A 36 -12.27 -5.04 -9.63
CA LYS A 36 -11.16 -4.59 -8.76
C LYS A 36 -10.52 -5.73 -8.01
N LYS A 37 -11.31 -6.70 -7.54
CA LYS A 37 -10.77 -7.90 -6.89
C LYS A 37 -9.89 -8.68 -7.86
N GLN A 38 -10.37 -8.97 -9.06
CA GLN A 38 -9.59 -9.68 -10.09
C GLN A 38 -8.35 -8.88 -10.51
N GLN A 39 -8.47 -7.56 -10.67
CA GLN A 39 -7.33 -6.69 -11.00
C GLN A 39 -6.27 -6.70 -9.90
N PHE A 40 -6.68 -6.69 -8.63
CA PHE A 40 -5.76 -6.84 -7.51
C PHE A 40 -5.03 -8.19 -7.58
N VAL A 41 -5.74 -9.30 -7.78
CA VAL A 41 -5.14 -10.64 -7.90
C VAL A 41 -4.06 -10.67 -8.99
N ARG A 42 -4.39 -10.23 -10.21
CA ARG A 42 -3.43 -10.17 -11.33
C ARG A 42 -2.19 -9.37 -10.96
N SER A 43 -2.40 -8.18 -10.39
CA SER A 43 -1.33 -7.26 -10.05
C SER A 43 -0.44 -7.82 -8.94
N PHE A 44 -1.05 -8.45 -7.93
CA PHE A 44 -0.33 -9.08 -6.82
C PHE A 44 0.52 -10.26 -7.31
N VAL A 45 -0.06 -11.18 -8.08
CA VAL A 45 0.65 -12.36 -8.59
C VAL A 45 1.82 -11.94 -9.48
N SER A 46 1.61 -10.97 -10.37
CA SER A 46 2.66 -10.43 -11.24
C SER A 46 3.79 -9.80 -10.44
N LEU A 47 3.46 -8.91 -9.50
CA LEU A 47 4.45 -8.23 -8.66
C LEU A 47 5.21 -9.21 -7.77
N TYR A 48 4.52 -10.19 -7.19
CA TYR A 48 5.16 -11.20 -6.35
C TYR A 48 6.18 -12.02 -7.13
N LYS A 49 5.82 -12.44 -8.35
CA LYS A 49 6.73 -13.15 -9.25
C LYS A 49 7.94 -12.30 -9.64
N GLU A 50 7.74 -11.02 -9.93
CA GLU A 50 8.83 -10.09 -10.29
C GLU A 50 9.84 -9.93 -9.14
N LYS A 51 9.34 -9.70 -7.92
CA LYS A 51 10.21 -9.48 -6.75
C LYS A 51 10.80 -10.77 -6.18
N HIS A 52 10.17 -11.93 -6.44
CA HIS A 52 10.57 -13.23 -5.88
C HIS A 52 10.55 -14.34 -6.96
N PRO A 53 11.36 -14.25 -8.03
CA PRO A 53 11.25 -15.10 -9.21
C PRO A 53 11.41 -16.61 -8.92
N CYS A 54 12.21 -16.97 -7.92
CA CYS A 54 12.47 -18.36 -7.54
C CYS A 54 11.60 -18.87 -6.37
N SER A 55 10.62 -18.10 -5.90
CA SER A 55 9.76 -18.51 -4.79
C SER A 55 8.80 -19.63 -5.20
N LYS A 56 8.72 -20.69 -4.38
CA LYS A 56 7.72 -21.76 -4.56
C LYS A 56 6.29 -21.24 -4.50
N SER A 57 6.05 -20.13 -3.80
CA SER A 57 4.74 -19.48 -3.73
C SER A 57 4.24 -19.00 -5.10
N ASN A 58 5.11 -18.80 -6.09
CA ASN A 58 4.70 -18.44 -7.45
C ASN A 58 3.78 -19.50 -8.09
N VAL A 59 4.04 -20.79 -7.83
CA VAL A 59 3.20 -21.89 -8.33
C VAL A 59 1.82 -21.82 -7.68
N MET A 60 1.78 -21.75 -6.35
CA MET A 60 0.55 -21.65 -5.57
C MET A 60 -0.29 -20.44 -5.98
N TYR A 61 0.31 -19.25 -6.07
CA TYR A 61 -0.41 -18.03 -6.44
C TYR A 61 -0.94 -18.08 -7.87
N LYS A 62 -0.18 -18.68 -8.80
CA LYS A 62 -0.64 -18.90 -10.17
C LYS A 62 -1.86 -19.82 -10.19
N GLU A 63 -1.75 -21.00 -9.58
CA GLU A 63 -2.83 -22.00 -9.54
C GLU A 63 -4.10 -21.44 -8.91
N LEU A 64 -3.98 -20.69 -7.82
CA LEU A 64 -5.13 -20.04 -7.18
C LEU A 64 -5.79 -19.01 -8.10
N SER A 65 -4.99 -18.23 -8.83
CA SER A 65 -5.52 -17.19 -9.73
C SER A 65 -6.06 -17.73 -11.07
N GLU A 66 -5.80 -19.00 -11.38
CA GLU A 66 -6.16 -19.61 -12.65
C GLU A 66 -7.68 -19.79 -12.77
N GLY A 67 -8.24 -19.47 -13.94
CA GLY A 67 -9.69 -19.60 -14.20
C GLY A 67 -10.60 -18.59 -13.49
N MET A 68 -10.08 -17.68 -12.68
CA MET A 68 -10.92 -16.73 -11.91
C MET A 68 -11.81 -15.86 -12.81
N GLU A 69 -11.33 -15.47 -13.99
CA GLU A 69 -12.08 -14.63 -14.93
C GLU A 69 -13.17 -15.43 -15.65
N GLU A 70 -12.84 -16.66 -16.07
CA GLU A 70 -13.78 -17.57 -16.73
C GLU A 70 -14.96 -17.90 -15.83
N HIS A 71 -14.71 -18.07 -14.53
CA HIS A 71 -15.75 -18.40 -13.55
C HIS A 71 -16.39 -17.17 -12.88
N GLY A 72 -15.94 -15.96 -13.21
CA GLY A 72 -16.45 -14.74 -12.57
C GLY A 72 -16.24 -14.70 -11.05
N ASP A 73 -15.14 -15.29 -10.57
CA ASP A 73 -14.83 -15.44 -9.14
C ASP A 73 -13.51 -14.74 -8.78
N THR A 74 -13.22 -14.69 -7.48
CA THR A 74 -11.91 -14.34 -6.93
C THR A 74 -11.57 -15.22 -5.72
N PRO A 75 -10.38 -15.84 -5.68
CA PRO A 75 -10.02 -16.71 -4.56
C PRO A 75 -9.92 -15.94 -3.24
N TYR A 76 -10.58 -16.46 -2.21
CA TYR A 76 -10.74 -15.80 -0.91
C TYR A 76 -9.41 -15.41 -0.23
N VAL A 77 -8.36 -16.21 -0.42
CA VAL A 77 -7.02 -15.95 0.16
C VAL A 77 -6.46 -14.59 -0.27
N PHE A 78 -6.73 -14.13 -1.49
CA PHE A 78 -6.29 -12.80 -1.91
C PHE A 78 -7.04 -11.67 -1.18
N GLY A 79 -8.25 -11.92 -0.69
CA GLY A 79 -8.96 -10.98 0.19
C GLY A 79 -8.33 -10.84 1.57
N ILE A 80 -7.73 -11.91 2.10
CA ILE A 80 -6.93 -11.86 3.32
C ILE A 80 -5.70 -10.99 3.09
N LEU A 81 -4.96 -11.25 2.01
CA LEU A 81 -3.76 -10.47 1.64
C LEU A 81 -4.08 -8.99 1.40
N TYR A 82 -5.17 -8.70 0.68
CA TYR A 82 -5.63 -7.34 0.43
C TYR A 82 -5.89 -6.58 1.75
N ASN A 83 -6.66 -7.19 2.64
CA ASN A 83 -7.01 -6.55 3.92
C ASN A 83 -5.77 -6.36 4.81
N GLU A 84 -4.82 -7.30 4.79
CA GLU A 84 -3.57 -7.18 5.52
C GLU A 84 -2.72 -6.01 4.99
N LEU A 85 -2.55 -5.91 3.67
CA LEU A 85 -1.85 -4.76 3.05
C LEU A 85 -2.54 -3.43 3.40
N LEU A 86 -3.87 -3.40 3.42
CA LEU A 86 -4.64 -2.23 3.81
C LEU A 86 -4.43 -1.86 5.27
N ASP A 87 -4.39 -2.87 6.16
CA ASP A 87 -4.16 -2.68 7.58
C ASP A 87 -2.71 -2.22 7.84
N VAL A 88 -1.71 -2.77 7.15
CA VAL A 88 -0.32 -2.28 7.19
C VAL A 88 -0.22 -0.84 6.67
N ALA A 89 -0.85 -0.52 5.53
CA ALA A 89 -0.86 0.83 4.97
C ALA A 89 -1.42 1.87 5.95
N ASN A 90 -2.46 1.48 6.70
CA ASN A 90 -3.13 2.31 7.71
C ASN A 90 -2.50 2.24 9.11
N GLY A 91 -1.44 1.45 9.33
CA GLY A 91 -0.81 1.28 10.65
C GLY A 91 -1.69 0.54 11.67
N LYS A 92 -2.55 -0.37 11.19
CA LYS A 92 -3.48 -1.19 11.99
C LYS A 92 -3.11 -2.66 12.05
N SER A 93 -2.14 -3.12 11.26
CA SER A 93 -1.68 -4.52 11.33
C SER A 93 -0.95 -4.77 12.65
N ASN A 94 -1.24 -5.93 13.24
CA ASN A 94 -0.55 -6.42 14.45
C ASN A 94 0.60 -7.37 14.12
N SER A 95 0.66 -7.89 12.88
CA SER A 95 1.55 -8.98 12.49
C SER A 95 2.61 -8.56 11.49
N ASN A 96 2.40 -7.45 10.77
CA ASN A 96 3.31 -6.96 9.74
C ASN A 96 3.54 -5.45 9.91
N GLN A 97 4.72 -4.99 9.50
CA GLN A 97 5.12 -3.59 9.58
C GLN A 97 5.56 -3.08 8.21
N LYS A 98 5.40 -1.77 7.97
CA LYS A 98 5.89 -1.15 6.73
C LYS A 98 7.40 -1.33 6.60
N GLY A 99 7.85 -1.74 5.42
CA GLY A 99 9.26 -2.03 5.12
C GLY A 99 9.69 -3.47 5.40
N GLU A 100 8.85 -4.31 6.03
CA GLU A 100 9.21 -5.68 6.38
C GLU A 100 8.43 -6.73 5.57
N GLY A 101 9.18 -7.59 4.87
CA GLY A 101 8.62 -8.70 4.09
C GLY A 101 7.66 -8.25 2.97
N PRO A 102 6.99 -9.21 2.29
CA PRO A 102 6.10 -8.89 1.18
C PRO A 102 4.88 -8.05 1.56
N MET A 103 4.39 -8.16 2.80
CA MET A 103 3.23 -7.39 3.29
C MET A 103 3.59 -5.97 3.75
N GLY A 104 4.85 -5.72 4.11
CA GLY A 104 5.36 -4.39 4.43
C GLY A 104 5.92 -3.64 3.24
N ASP A 105 6.20 -4.32 2.14
CA ASP A 105 6.86 -3.76 0.98
C ASP A 105 6.02 -2.69 0.28
N VAL A 106 6.67 -1.56 -0.02
CA VAL A 106 6.01 -0.36 -0.55
C VAL A 106 5.29 -0.58 -1.87
N ASP A 107 5.77 -1.48 -2.72
CA ASP A 107 5.16 -1.72 -4.03
C ASP A 107 3.88 -2.54 -3.89
N PHE A 108 3.82 -3.47 -2.93
CA PHE A 108 2.58 -4.17 -2.60
C PHE A 108 1.56 -3.24 -1.94
N LEU A 109 2.00 -2.34 -1.04
CA LEU A 109 1.10 -1.36 -0.43
C LEU A 109 0.46 -0.42 -1.46
N LYS A 110 1.16 -0.10 -2.57
CA LYS A 110 0.58 0.69 -3.68
C LYS A 110 -0.58 -0.02 -4.37
N LEU A 111 -0.69 -1.35 -4.28
CA LEU A 111 -1.80 -2.10 -4.89
C LEU A 111 -3.14 -1.83 -4.21
N VAL A 112 -3.12 -1.46 -2.93
CA VAL A 112 -4.33 -1.12 -2.16
C VAL A 112 -4.56 0.39 -2.02
N ALA A 113 -3.63 1.19 -2.54
CA ALA A 113 -3.60 2.65 -2.37
C ALA A 113 -4.40 3.47 -3.39
N LYS A 114 -5.18 2.80 -4.25
CA LYS A 114 -5.89 3.41 -5.38
C LYS A 114 -7.38 3.58 -5.12
#